data_AF-A0A497R705-F1
#
_entry.id   AF-A0A497R705-F1
#
_cell.length_a   1.000
_cell.length_b   1.000
_cell.length_c   1.000
_cell.angle_alpha   90.00
_cell.angle_beta   90.00
_cell.angle_gamma   90.00
#
_symmetry.space_group_name_H-M   'P 1'
#
loop_
_entity.id
_entity.type
_entity.pdbx_description
1 polymer ?
#
loop_
_entity_poly.entity_id
_entity_poly.type
_entity_poly.pdbx_seq_one_letter_code
_entity_poly.pdbx_strand_id
1 'polypeptide(L)'
;MPVLSWQKDPLLFDVHPKESNQWLNANELLESGRKKEVFIADGEILNLYPIMIRRNDFLRRKASDRVLARFPFLRLTTEEREVFERYELLVAERLRNYFYCSIDRRILEWRSLLRHYLKERGAVPLPFLRCLPSPSSPFLRDRLFESARGELFTLPSTLTPELAYLCGVINGDGSLSKYILNIVDFSLTNIQQLQERFTRLFKLHGRIQQQTENCPTLIITNLWVVRLFSFLTGQPISGKKYATLREPLLYRGNASLRSAYWSGVMDTDGSYTQNRVILASASEKFAQDFVHFLLDQNIQSSFKKRGDNTYQVYIPRKYHQNYKDKMLCYHPEKVKDFLKLREGKTKNPTQPRVFVDFKKEAIIHGYFNFHLLKEMQITGLGSYLRLSRGNATLVSFAKKLGITPSFLQQLEHGKSAIAIGILSKLLKIKNESLLSFLTKQVSTIRFRKYKSIPVRLDLQPSATLRRIIKQMVFYQKAILIKSTDPSFLAKIQKHFAVQLTGKYLKNSTIRYFLTTFCNLRVLSEGSKAGF
;
A
#
# COMPACT_ATOMS: atom_id res chain seq x y z
N MET A 1 -45.40 -30.11 -5.35
CA MET A 1 -44.30 -29.24 -5.83
C MET A 1 -43.32 -30.09 -6.63
N PRO A 2 -42.76 -29.61 -7.75
CA PRO A 2 -41.76 -30.35 -8.50
C PRO A 2 -40.59 -30.72 -7.59
N VAL A 3 -40.04 -31.92 -7.78
CA VAL A 3 -38.88 -32.42 -7.03
C VAL A 3 -37.69 -31.50 -7.31
N LEU A 4 -37.22 -30.79 -6.28
CA LEU A 4 -36.06 -29.91 -6.38
C LEU A 4 -34.79 -30.75 -6.57
N SER A 5 -34.00 -30.43 -7.59
CA SER A 5 -32.66 -31.02 -7.81
C SER A 5 -31.61 -29.92 -7.91
N TRP A 6 -30.34 -30.24 -7.66
CA TRP A 6 -29.27 -29.24 -7.75
C TRP A 6 -29.17 -28.60 -9.15
N GLN A 7 -29.55 -29.32 -10.22
CA GLN A 7 -29.59 -28.79 -11.60
C GLN A 7 -30.72 -27.76 -11.80
N LYS A 8 -31.73 -27.76 -10.94
CA LYS A 8 -32.90 -26.88 -11.01
C LYS A 8 -33.00 -25.94 -9.81
N ASP A 9 -32.03 -25.93 -8.89
CA ASP A 9 -32.07 -25.02 -7.75
C ASP A 9 -31.87 -23.57 -8.22
N PRO A 10 -32.88 -22.70 -8.04
CA PRO A 10 -32.79 -21.30 -8.45
C PRO A 10 -31.78 -20.48 -7.62
N LEU A 11 -31.31 -21.01 -6.47
CA LEU A 11 -30.31 -20.32 -5.64
C LEU A 11 -28.87 -20.54 -6.10
N LEU A 12 -28.60 -21.09 -7.29
CA LEU A 12 -27.24 -21.30 -7.81
C LEU A 12 -26.98 -20.42 -9.03
N PHE A 13 -26.04 -19.46 -8.93
CA PHE A 13 -25.79 -18.39 -9.94
C PHE A 13 -25.38 -18.88 -11.34
N ASP A 14 -24.79 -20.06 -11.45
CA ASP A 14 -24.23 -20.57 -12.69
C ASP A 14 -25.16 -21.62 -13.29
N VAL A 15 -25.99 -21.23 -14.27
CA VAL A 15 -26.94 -22.15 -14.95
C VAL A 15 -26.25 -23.42 -15.45
N HIS A 16 -25.01 -23.27 -15.94
CA HIS A 16 -24.13 -24.37 -16.27
C HIS A 16 -22.93 -24.39 -15.32
N PRO A 17 -22.39 -25.57 -14.95
CA PRO A 17 -21.16 -25.66 -14.19
C PRO A 17 -20.01 -24.94 -14.90
N LYS A 18 -19.33 -24.04 -14.17
CA LYS A 18 -18.21 -23.23 -14.67
C LYS A 18 -16.94 -23.41 -13.83
N GLU A 19 -15.80 -23.20 -14.47
CA GLU A 19 -14.49 -23.06 -13.83
C GLU A 19 -14.46 -21.84 -12.89
N SER A 20 -13.60 -21.85 -11.88
CA SER A 20 -13.62 -20.83 -10.81
C SER A 20 -13.28 -19.41 -11.26
N ASN A 21 -12.58 -19.27 -12.38
CA ASN A 21 -12.26 -17.98 -13.00
C ASN A 21 -13.38 -17.43 -13.90
N GLN A 22 -14.48 -18.18 -14.08
CA GLN A 22 -15.64 -17.82 -14.89
C GLN A 22 -16.92 -17.65 -14.05
N TRP A 23 -16.81 -17.74 -12.72
CA TRP A 23 -17.94 -17.58 -11.83
C TRP A 23 -18.45 -16.15 -11.85
N LEU A 24 -19.77 -16.01 -11.84
CA LEU A 24 -20.40 -14.71 -11.70
C LEU A 24 -20.02 -14.05 -10.37
N ASN A 25 -19.59 -12.80 -10.44
CA ASN A 25 -19.29 -11.95 -9.29
C ASN A 25 -20.41 -10.91 -9.04
N ALA A 26 -20.31 -10.19 -7.92
CA ALA A 26 -21.33 -9.24 -7.51
C ALA A 26 -21.50 -8.09 -8.52
N ASN A 27 -20.42 -7.60 -9.13
CA ASN A 27 -20.49 -6.51 -10.10
C ASN A 27 -21.26 -6.95 -11.35
N GLU A 28 -20.98 -8.14 -11.89
CA GLU A 28 -21.66 -8.66 -13.08
C GLU A 28 -23.16 -8.88 -12.84
N LEU A 29 -23.53 -9.37 -11.65
CA LEU A 29 -24.95 -9.52 -11.27
C LEU A 29 -25.63 -8.16 -11.13
N LEU A 30 -24.98 -7.17 -10.55
CA LEU A 30 -25.55 -5.81 -10.41
C LEU A 30 -25.66 -5.09 -11.75
N GLU A 31 -24.65 -5.18 -12.61
CA GLU A 31 -24.64 -4.61 -13.97
C GLU A 31 -25.75 -5.21 -14.85
N SER A 32 -26.11 -6.48 -14.61
CA SER A 32 -27.21 -7.16 -15.30
C SER A 32 -28.59 -6.99 -14.63
N GLY A 33 -28.71 -6.13 -13.62
CA GLY A 33 -29.98 -5.88 -12.92
C GLY A 33 -30.43 -7.01 -11.98
N ARG A 34 -29.59 -8.02 -11.74
CA ARG A 34 -29.89 -9.20 -10.90
C ARG A 34 -29.62 -8.94 -9.41
N LYS A 35 -30.08 -7.80 -8.89
CA LYS A 35 -29.81 -7.38 -7.49
C LYS A 35 -30.32 -8.39 -6.44
N LYS A 36 -31.48 -9.01 -6.68
CA LYS A 36 -32.10 -10.02 -5.79
C LYS A 36 -31.26 -11.30 -5.63
N GLU A 37 -30.31 -11.51 -6.53
CA GLU A 37 -29.38 -12.62 -6.43
C GLU A 37 -28.23 -12.31 -5.49
N VAL A 38 -27.81 -11.04 -5.42
CA VAL A 38 -26.77 -10.58 -4.49
C VAL A 38 -27.34 -10.40 -3.08
N PHE A 39 -28.58 -9.90 -2.96
CA PHE A 39 -29.18 -9.53 -1.68
C PHE A 39 -30.53 -10.23 -1.42
N ILE A 40 -30.74 -10.68 -0.18
CA ILE A 40 -31.99 -11.33 0.28
C ILE A 40 -33.05 -10.29 0.68
N ALA A 41 -32.65 -9.22 1.36
CA ALA A 41 -33.47 -8.07 1.74
C ALA A 41 -32.82 -6.80 1.17
N ASP A 42 -33.61 -5.77 0.83
CA ASP A 42 -33.31 -4.56 0.02
C ASP A 42 -31.89 -3.93 0.12
N GLY A 43 -30.84 -4.68 -0.21
CA GLY A 43 -29.44 -4.28 -0.11
C GLY A 43 -28.77 -4.53 1.25
N GLU A 44 -29.43 -5.15 2.22
CA GLU A 44 -28.88 -5.27 3.58
C GLU A 44 -28.10 -6.57 3.81
N ILE A 45 -28.56 -7.67 3.21
CA ILE A 45 -28.09 -9.02 3.55
C ILE A 45 -27.67 -9.78 2.31
N LEU A 46 -26.40 -10.16 2.26
CA LEU A 46 -25.80 -10.96 1.21
C LEU A 46 -26.44 -12.34 1.15
N ASN A 47 -26.75 -12.76 -0.07
CA ASN A 47 -27.16 -14.12 -0.35
C ASN A 47 -25.92 -15.05 -0.34
N LEU A 48 -25.56 -15.55 0.84
CA LEU A 48 -24.37 -16.38 1.03
C LEU A 48 -24.47 -17.75 0.34
N TYR A 49 -25.67 -18.27 0.14
CA TYR A 49 -25.88 -19.62 -0.42
C TYR A 49 -25.21 -19.81 -1.80
N PRO A 50 -25.53 -19.01 -2.85
CA PRO A 50 -24.88 -19.12 -4.15
C PRO A 50 -23.40 -18.76 -4.16
N ILE A 51 -22.91 -18.01 -3.16
CA ILE A 51 -21.48 -17.69 -3.02
C ILE A 51 -20.73 -18.94 -2.55
N MET A 52 -21.29 -19.63 -1.55
CA MET A 52 -20.71 -20.83 -0.97
C MET A 52 -20.90 -22.06 -1.85
N ILE A 53 -22.08 -22.26 -2.43
CA ILE A 53 -22.45 -23.47 -3.15
C ILE A 53 -22.52 -23.18 -4.63
N ARG A 54 -21.75 -23.91 -5.45
CA ARG A 54 -21.72 -23.75 -6.91
C ARG A 54 -22.14 -25.04 -7.58
N ARG A 55 -22.74 -24.97 -8.78
CA ARG A 55 -23.15 -26.18 -9.54
C ARG A 55 -21.98 -27.14 -9.79
N ASN A 56 -20.78 -26.59 -9.99
CA ASN A 56 -19.56 -27.37 -10.18
C ASN A 56 -19.15 -28.19 -8.93
N ASP A 57 -19.69 -27.88 -7.75
CA ASP A 57 -19.42 -28.68 -6.55
C ASP A 57 -20.12 -30.04 -6.58
N PHE A 58 -21.25 -30.12 -7.30
CA PHE A 58 -22.03 -31.35 -7.48
C PHE A 58 -21.48 -32.26 -8.58
N LEU A 59 -20.67 -31.72 -9.50
CA LEU A 59 -20.09 -32.50 -10.59
C LEU A 59 -18.99 -33.45 -10.11
N ARG A 60 -19.10 -34.72 -10.54
CA ARG A 60 -18.04 -35.74 -10.44
C ARG A 60 -18.06 -36.67 -11.64
N ARG A 61 -16.90 -37.31 -11.89
CA ARG A 61 -16.77 -38.41 -12.86
C ARG A 61 -17.31 -39.76 -12.34
N LYS A 62 -17.44 -39.93 -11.02
CA LYS A 62 -17.97 -41.14 -10.35
C LYS A 62 -18.85 -40.76 -9.15
N ALA A 63 -19.97 -41.47 -8.97
CA ALA A 63 -20.84 -41.31 -7.82
C ALA A 63 -20.09 -41.63 -6.51
N SER A 64 -20.08 -40.69 -5.55
CA SER A 64 -19.48 -40.90 -4.23
C SER A 64 -19.93 -39.80 -3.26
N ASP A 65 -20.21 -40.22 -2.04
CA ASP A 65 -20.55 -39.38 -0.88
C ASP A 65 -19.49 -38.35 -0.50
N ARG A 66 -18.24 -38.52 -0.92
CA ARG A 66 -17.17 -37.51 -0.75
C ARG A 66 -17.51 -36.16 -1.38
N VAL A 67 -18.54 -36.06 -2.23
CA VAL A 67 -19.10 -34.77 -2.67
C VAL A 67 -19.63 -33.95 -1.49
N LEU A 68 -20.21 -34.58 -0.47
CA LEU A 68 -20.75 -33.89 0.71
C LEU A 68 -19.67 -33.20 1.53
N ALA A 69 -18.49 -33.81 1.59
CA ALA A 69 -17.32 -33.23 2.24
C ALA A 69 -16.77 -31.98 1.52
N ARG A 70 -17.29 -31.62 0.33
CA ARG A 70 -16.91 -30.40 -0.38
C ARG A 70 -17.74 -29.19 0.03
N PHE A 71 -18.82 -29.37 0.77
CA PHE A 71 -19.70 -28.27 1.19
C PHE A 71 -19.29 -27.75 2.58
N PRO A 72 -19.62 -26.49 2.90
CA PRO A 72 -19.58 -26.03 4.27
C PRO A 72 -20.61 -26.82 5.08
N PHE A 73 -20.25 -27.24 6.28
CA PHE A 73 -21.18 -27.83 7.22
C PHE A 73 -21.78 -26.72 8.06
N LEU A 74 -23.10 -26.62 8.10
CA LEU A 74 -23.80 -25.68 8.96
C LEU A 74 -23.98 -26.32 10.33
N ARG A 75 -23.50 -25.66 11.38
CA ARG A 75 -23.84 -26.02 12.75
C ARG A 75 -25.31 -25.72 13.00
N LEU A 76 -26.03 -26.74 13.44
CA LEU A 76 -27.46 -26.65 13.71
C LEU A 76 -27.70 -26.09 15.11
N THR A 77 -28.75 -25.27 15.22
CA THR A 77 -29.39 -24.96 16.50
C THR A 77 -30.16 -26.19 17.01
N THR A 78 -30.56 -26.16 18.28
CA THR A 78 -31.38 -27.24 18.87
C THR A 78 -32.69 -27.38 18.10
N GLU A 79 -33.35 -26.27 17.78
CA GLU A 79 -34.63 -26.24 17.09
C GLU A 79 -34.52 -26.79 15.66
N GLU A 80 -33.47 -26.42 14.92
CA GLU A 80 -33.26 -26.97 13.58
C GLU A 80 -32.96 -28.46 13.61
N ARG A 81 -32.20 -28.92 14.60
CA ARG A 81 -31.93 -30.34 14.79
C ARG A 81 -33.22 -31.11 15.04
N GLU A 82 -34.09 -30.61 15.91
CA GLU A 82 -35.40 -31.20 16.16
C GLU A 82 -36.27 -31.24 14.90
N VAL A 83 -36.21 -30.20 14.06
CA VAL A 83 -36.91 -30.21 12.75
C VAL A 83 -36.35 -31.31 11.85
N PHE A 84 -35.03 -31.44 11.74
CA PHE A 84 -34.41 -32.53 10.97
C PHE A 84 -34.79 -33.92 11.50
N GLU A 85 -34.85 -34.10 12.82
CA GLU A 85 -35.21 -35.37 13.46
C GLU A 85 -36.71 -35.68 13.28
N ARG A 86 -37.59 -34.68 13.41
CA ARG A 86 -39.04 -34.82 13.20
C ARG A 86 -39.38 -35.23 11.77
N TYR A 87 -38.66 -34.71 10.78
CA TYR A 87 -38.91 -34.96 9.36
C TYR A 87 -37.86 -35.87 8.70
N GLU A 88 -37.18 -36.71 9.49
CA GLU A 88 -36.00 -37.48 9.08
C GLU A 88 -36.19 -38.24 7.75
N LEU A 89 -37.27 -39.03 7.63
CA LEU A 89 -37.52 -39.86 6.46
C LEU A 89 -37.81 -39.02 5.20
N LEU A 90 -38.62 -37.97 5.35
CA LEU A 90 -38.95 -37.04 4.26
C LEU A 90 -37.72 -36.27 3.78
N VAL A 91 -36.87 -35.81 4.71
CA VAL A 91 -35.60 -35.15 4.39
C VAL A 91 -34.66 -36.11 3.67
N ALA A 92 -34.53 -37.35 4.12
CA ALA A 92 -33.69 -38.36 3.46
C ALA A 92 -34.14 -38.65 2.01
N GLU A 93 -35.44 -38.75 1.76
CA GLU A 93 -35.98 -38.90 0.41
C GLU A 93 -35.68 -37.67 -0.46
N ARG A 94 -35.90 -36.46 0.06
CA ARG A 94 -35.59 -35.22 -0.64
C ARG A 94 -34.10 -35.07 -0.93
N LEU A 95 -33.23 -35.49 0.00
CA LEU A 95 -31.78 -35.52 -0.20
C LEU A 95 -31.38 -36.46 -1.33
N ARG A 96 -31.94 -37.68 -1.36
CA ARG A 96 -31.72 -38.62 -2.47
C ARG A 96 -32.05 -37.97 -3.80
N ASN A 97 -33.22 -37.34 -3.88
CA ASN A 97 -33.67 -36.71 -5.11
C ASN A 97 -32.84 -35.46 -5.46
N TYR A 98 -32.46 -34.65 -4.47
CA TYR A 98 -31.71 -33.43 -4.68
C TYR A 98 -30.30 -33.71 -5.22
N PHE A 99 -29.66 -34.75 -4.71
CA PHE A 99 -28.31 -35.22 -5.09
C PHE A 99 -28.34 -36.34 -6.15
N TYR A 100 -29.51 -36.64 -6.71
CA TYR A 100 -29.63 -37.63 -7.79
C TYR A 100 -28.68 -37.26 -8.94
N CYS A 101 -28.00 -38.26 -9.49
CA CYS A 101 -26.85 -38.18 -10.40
C CYS A 101 -25.48 -37.85 -9.76
N SER A 102 -25.41 -37.28 -8.57
CA SER A 102 -24.14 -37.03 -7.86
C SER A 102 -23.81 -38.11 -6.82
N ILE A 103 -24.85 -38.65 -6.18
CA ILE A 103 -24.77 -39.77 -5.23
C ILE A 103 -25.96 -40.69 -5.54
N ASP A 104 -25.68 -41.94 -5.87
CA ASP A 104 -26.69 -42.97 -6.02
C ASP A 104 -26.69 -43.85 -4.77
N ARG A 105 -27.67 -43.63 -3.90
CA ARG A 105 -27.85 -44.34 -2.63
C ARG A 105 -29.33 -44.62 -2.41
N ARG A 106 -29.62 -45.72 -1.74
CA ARG A 106 -30.99 -46.05 -1.32
C ARG A 106 -31.45 -45.08 -0.23
N ILE A 107 -32.76 -44.88 -0.08
CA ILE A 107 -33.31 -43.94 0.93
C ILE A 107 -32.83 -44.32 2.35
N LEU A 108 -32.75 -45.62 2.68
CA LEU A 108 -32.27 -46.08 3.98
C LEU A 108 -30.81 -45.67 4.27
N GLU A 109 -29.97 -45.64 3.24
CA GLU A 109 -28.57 -45.21 3.36
C GLU A 109 -28.46 -43.69 3.54
N TRP A 110 -29.31 -42.92 2.85
CA TRP A 110 -29.44 -41.47 3.08
C TRP A 110 -29.93 -41.15 4.48
N ARG A 111 -30.89 -41.93 5.00
CA ARG A 111 -31.40 -41.81 6.36
C ARG A 111 -30.29 -42.06 7.40
N SER A 112 -29.54 -43.15 7.24
CA SER A 112 -28.38 -43.45 8.10
C SER A 112 -27.34 -42.32 8.07
N LEU A 113 -27.03 -41.81 6.86
CA LEU A 113 -26.11 -40.70 6.68
C LEU A 113 -26.58 -39.41 7.35
N LEU A 114 -27.88 -39.08 7.26
CA LEU A 114 -28.47 -37.94 7.95
C LEU A 114 -28.30 -38.08 9.48
N ARG A 115 -28.60 -39.26 10.04
CA ARG A 115 -28.42 -39.54 11.47
C ARG A 115 -26.97 -39.33 11.92
N HIS A 116 -26.00 -39.80 11.13
CA HIS A 116 -24.59 -39.59 11.41
C HIS A 116 -24.26 -38.10 11.54
N TYR A 117 -24.69 -37.27 10.59
CA TYR A 117 -24.47 -35.82 10.65
C TYR A 117 -25.17 -35.14 11.83
N LEU A 118 -26.41 -35.54 12.15
CA LEU A 118 -27.17 -34.95 13.26
C LEU A 118 -26.61 -35.35 14.62
N LYS A 119 -26.29 -36.64 14.82
CA LYS A 119 -25.92 -37.20 16.14
C LYS A 119 -24.44 -37.07 16.45
N GLU A 120 -23.57 -37.42 15.51
CA GLU A 120 -22.14 -37.47 15.76
C GLU A 120 -21.47 -36.11 15.52
N ARG A 121 -21.90 -35.40 14.46
CA ARG A 121 -21.28 -34.13 14.09
C ARG A 121 -21.99 -32.90 14.67
N GLY A 122 -23.32 -32.95 14.79
CA GLY A 122 -24.13 -31.76 15.12
C GLY A 122 -24.10 -30.69 14.03
N ALA A 123 -23.75 -31.07 12.80
CA ALA A 123 -23.66 -30.18 11.65
C ALA A 123 -23.97 -30.93 10.36
N VAL A 124 -24.64 -30.27 9.41
CA VAL A 124 -25.07 -30.87 8.13
C VAL A 124 -24.46 -30.12 6.94
N PRO A 125 -24.19 -30.79 5.80
CA PRO A 125 -23.82 -30.09 4.57
C PRO A 125 -24.87 -29.02 4.23
N LEU A 126 -24.44 -27.80 3.94
CA LEU A 126 -25.37 -26.67 3.72
C LEU A 126 -26.51 -26.93 2.72
N PRO A 127 -26.32 -27.68 1.61
CA PRO A 127 -27.44 -28.01 0.72
C PRO A 127 -28.56 -28.83 1.38
N PHE A 128 -28.34 -29.46 2.53
CA PHE A 128 -29.38 -30.21 3.24
C PHE A 128 -30.55 -29.31 3.68
N LEU A 129 -30.30 -28.01 3.93
CA LEU A 129 -31.36 -27.05 4.23
C LEU A 129 -32.41 -26.94 3.11
N ARG A 130 -32.01 -27.20 1.85
CA ARG A 130 -32.93 -27.18 0.70
C ARG A 130 -33.92 -28.32 0.71
N CYS A 131 -33.67 -29.35 1.52
CA CYS A 131 -34.47 -30.56 1.62
C CYS A 131 -35.46 -30.52 2.79
N LEU A 132 -35.51 -29.44 3.58
CA LEU A 132 -36.49 -29.28 4.65
C LEU A 132 -37.92 -29.08 4.12
N PRO A 133 -38.97 -29.51 4.84
CA PRO A 133 -40.38 -29.41 4.41
C PRO A 133 -40.80 -28.00 4.03
N SER A 134 -40.46 -27.04 4.91
CA SER A 134 -40.57 -25.60 4.68
C SER A 134 -39.15 -25.05 4.58
N PRO A 135 -38.58 -24.95 3.37
CA PRO A 135 -37.30 -24.29 3.20
C PRO A 135 -37.54 -22.80 3.49
N SER A 136 -37.38 -22.38 4.74
CA SER A 136 -37.17 -20.97 5.03
C SER A 136 -36.02 -20.52 4.14
N SER A 137 -36.15 -19.32 3.55
CA SER A 137 -35.00 -18.70 2.88
C SER A 137 -33.83 -18.83 3.86
N PRO A 138 -32.74 -19.52 3.52
CA PRO A 138 -31.71 -19.85 4.47
C PRO A 138 -31.06 -18.55 4.88
N PHE A 139 -31.57 -17.96 5.96
CA PHE A 139 -31.08 -16.72 6.50
C PHE A 139 -29.80 -17.09 7.24
N LEU A 140 -28.69 -17.09 6.50
CA LEU A 140 -27.38 -17.53 6.99
C LEU A 140 -26.67 -16.45 7.80
N ARG A 141 -27.43 -15.52 8.38
CA ARG A 141 -26.90 -14.45 9.21
C ARG A 141 -26.31 -15.01 10.50
N ASP A 142 -25.10 -14.59 10.80
CA ASP A 142 -24.37 -14.89 12.03
C ASP A 142 -24.25 -16.41 12.33
N ARG A 143 -24.29 -17.22 11.27
CA ARG A 143 -24.21 -18.68 11.38
C ARG A 143 -22.76 -19.14 11.52
N LEU A 144 -22.59 -20.17 12.36
CA LEU A 144 -21.34 -20.88 12.50
C LEU A 144 -21.29 -22.04 11.49
N PHE A 145 -20.23 -22.07 10.71
CA PHE A 145 -19.94 -23.14 9.78
C PHE A 145 -18.73 -23.94 10.25
N GLU A 146 -18.62 -25.15 9.74
CA GLU A 146 -17.53 -26.07 9.99
C GLU A 146 -16.99 -26.58 8.65
N SER A 147 -15.67 -26.59 8.50
CA SER A 147 -15.01 -27.19 7.35
C SER A 147 -15.04 -28.72 7.46
N ALA A 148 -14.76 -29.43 6.36
CA ALA A 148 -14.63 -30.88 6.40
C ALA A 148 -13.58 -31.38 7.42
N ARG A 149 -12.61 -30.53 7.80
CA ARG A 149 -11.56 -30.81 8.77
C ARG A 149 -11.92 -30.41 10.22
N GLY A 150 -13.14 -29.94 10.46
CA GLY A 150 -13.59 -29.54 11.80
C GLY A 150 -13.25 -28.10 12.19
N GLU A 151 -12.60 -27.32 11.31
CA GLU A 151 -12.32 -25.90 11.58
C GLU A 151 -13.62 -25.09 11.54
N LEU A 152 -13.88 -24.35 12.62
CA LEU A 152 -15.05 -23.49 12.76
C LEU A 152 -14.78 -22.11 12.15
N PHE A 153 -15.78 -21.55 11.46
CA PHE A 153 -15.68 -20.21 10.86
C PHE A 153 -17.06 -19.56 10.71
N THR A 154 -17.08 -18.25 10.52
CA THR A 154 -18.27 -17.46 10.15
C THR A 154 -18.06 -16.81 8.79
N LEU A 155 -19.16 -16.43 8.13
CA LEU A 155 -19.12 -15.54 6.97
C LEU A 155 -20.02 -14.32 7.25
N PRO A 156 -19.53 -13.10 7.01
CA PRO A 156 -20.36 -11.91 7.19
C PRO A 156 -21.48 -11.91 6.15
N SER A 157 -22.71 -11.87 6.65
CA SER A 157 -23.91 -11.75 5.81
C SER A 157 -24.29 -10.29 5.52
N THR A 158 -23.70 -9.33 6.23
CA THR A 158 -23.94 -7.89 6.04
C THR A 158 -22.67 -7.21 5.55
N LEU A 159 -22.84 -6.16 4.76
CA LEU A 159 -21.74 -5.33 4.30
C LEU A 159 -21.35 -4.34 5.39
N THR A 160 -20.18 -4.56 6.01
CA THR A 160 -19.64 -3.68 7.04
C THR A 160 -18.43 -2.90 6.50
N PRO A 161 -18.10 -1.74 7.09
CA PRO A 161 -16.88 -1.01 6.75
C PRO A 161 -15.61 -1.88 6.92
N GLU A 162 -15.58 -2.78 7.90
CA GLU A 162 -14.44 -3.68 8.10
C GLU A 162 -14.28 -4.69 6.96
N LEU A 163 -15.39 -5.28 6.48
CA LEU A 163 -15.37 -6.17 5.32
C LEU A 163 -14.96 -5.42 4.04
N ALA A 164 -15.49 -4.21 3.84
CA ALA A 164 -15.14 -3.37 2.71
C ALA A 164 -13.65 -2.99 2.73
N TYR A 165 -13.11 -2.61 3.89
CA TYR A 165 -11.69 -2.37 4.10
C TYR A 165 -10.83 -3.59 3.72
N LEU A 166 -11.18 -4.78 4.19
CA LEU A 166 -10.45 -6.01 3.82
C LEU A 166 -10.52 -6.29 2.31
N CYS A 167 -11.66 -6.03 1.65
CA CYS A 167 -11.76 -6.12 0.19
C CYS A 167 -10.78 -5.16 -0.52
N GLY A 168 -10.59 -3.96 0.02
CA GLY A 168 -9.59 -3.00 -0.46
C GLY A 168 -8.17 -3.51 -0.32
N VAL A 169 -7.81 -3.99 0.88
CA VAL A 169 -6.49 -4.59 1.16
C VAL A 169 -6.21 -5.77 0.22
N ILE A 170 -7.20 -6.65 0.02
CA ILE A 170 -7.04 -7.84 -0.83
C ILE A 170 -6.84 -7.45 -2.31
N ASN A 171 -7.54 -6.44 -2.80
CA ASN A 171 -7.32 -5.96 -4.16
C ASN A 171 -5.91 -5.38 -4.34
N GLY A 172 -5.38 -4.69 -3.33
CA GLY A 172 -4.03 -4.12 -3.38
C GLY A 172 -2.92 -5.15 -3.22
N ASP A 173 -2.84 -5.81 -2.06
CA ASP A 173 -1.73 -6.74 -1.72
C ASP A 173 -2.16 -8.21 -1.61
N GLY A 174 -3.44 -8.49 -1.78
CA GLY A 174 -3.98 -9.85 -1.71
C GLY A 174 -3.83 -10.65 -3.00
N SER A 175 -3.78 -11.98 -2.84
CA SER A 175 -3.93 -12.95 -3.92
C SER A 175 -4.85 -14.10 -3.49
N LEU A 176 -5.66 -14.57 -4.43
CA LEU A 176 -6.60 -15.66 -4.24
C LEU A 176 -6.15 -16.89 -5.01
N SER A 177 -6.11 -18.03 -4.34
CA SER A 177 -5.99 -19.35 -4.92
C SER A 177 -7.07 -20.25 -4.34
N LYS A 178 -7.28 -21.44 -4.91
CA LYS A 178 -8.44 -22.30 -4.61
C LYS A 178 -8.83 -22.40 -3.13
N TYR A 179 -7.87 -22.54 -2.23
CA TYR A 179 -8.11 -22.66 -0.79
C TYR A 179 -7.40 -21.61 0.05
N ILE A 180 -6.56 -20.77 -0.58
CA ILE A 180 -5.63 -19.90 0.13
C ILE A 180 -5.84 -18.47 -0.34
N LEU A 181 -6.08 -17.60 0.64
CA LEU A 181 -5.96 -16.16 0.51
C LEU A 181 -4.64 -15.75 1.16
N ASN A 182 -3.76 -15.12 0.39
CA ASN A 182 -2.50 -14.55 0.90
C ASN A 182 -2.58 -13.04 0.88
N ILE A 183 -2.06 -12.38 1.92
CA ILE A 183 -1.80 -10.93 1.95
C ILE A 183 -0.34 -10.74 2.33
N VAL A 184 0.41 -10.01 1.51
CA VAL A 184 1.84 -9.74 1.73
C VAL A 184 2.00 -8.26 2.06
N ASP A 185 2.77 -7.95 3.09
CA ASP A 185 3.07 -6.56 3.46
C ASP A 185 4.52 -6.49 3.96
N PHE A 186 5.11 -5.30 3.98
CA PHE A 186 6.46 -5.10 4.54
C PHE A 186 6.44 -4.96 6.07
N SER A 187 5.30 -4.65 6.68
CA SER A 187 5.09 -4.44 8.10
C SER A 187 4.46 -5.66 8.76
N LEU A 188 5.22 -6.33 9.63
CA LEU A 188 4.71 -7.46 10.44
C LEU A 188 3.55 -7.02 11.34
N THR A 189 3.63 -5.81 11.90
CA THR A 189 2.57 -5.25 12.74
C THR A 189 1.26 -5.09 11.95
N ASN A 190 1.31 -4.64 10.69
CA ASN A 190 0.11 -4.56 9.85
C ASN A 190 -0.48 -5.96 9.60
N ILE A 191 0.37 -6.94 9.28
CA ILE A 191 -0.04 -8.34 9.07
C ILE A 191 -0.74 -8.93 10.31
N GLN A 192 -0.24 -8.66 11.52
CA GLN A 192 -0.89 -9.07 12.77
C GLN A 192 -2.24 -8.40 12.97
N GLN A 193 -2.37 -7.10 12.70
CA GLN A 193 -3.65 -6.40 12.77
C GLN A 193 -4.67 -6.96 11.76
N LEU A 194 -4.23 -7.30 10.54
CA LEU A 194 -5.09 -7.95 9.57
C LEU A 194 -5.54 -9.33 10.06
N GLN A 195 -4.63 -10.11 10.66
CA GLN A 195 -4.95 -11.41 11.26
C GLN A 195 -6.05 -11.30 12.32
N GLU A 196 -5.98 -10.31 13.21
CA GLU A 196 -7.00 -10.05 14.22
C GLU A 196 -8.35 -9.69 13.59
N ARG A 197 -8.37 -8.87 12.53
CA ARG A 197 -9.60 -8.55 11.79
C ARG A 197 -10.23 -9.79 11.16
N PHE A 198 -9.43 -10.67 10.57
CA PHE A 198 -9.90 -11.96 10.08
C PHE A 198 -10.46 -12.84 11.20
N THR A 199 -9.80 -12.85 12.36
CA THR A 199 -10.28 -13.59 13.54
C THR A 199 -11.63 -13.07 14.01
N ARG A 200 -11.83 -11.75 14.07
CA ARG A 200 -13.11 -11.16 14.49
C ARG A 200 -14.24 -11.41 13.49
N LEU A 201 -14.00 -11.19 12.20
CA LEU A 201 -15.04 -11.28 11.17
C LEU A 201 -15.39 -12.73 10.79
N PHE A 202 -14.37 -13.60 10.73
CA PHE A 202 -14.51 -14.95 10.19
C PHE A 202 -14.28 -16.05 11.22
N LYS A 203 -13.88 -15.73 12.46
CA LYS A 203 -13.40 -16.69 13.47
C LYS A 203 -12.22 -17.55 12.96
N LEU A 204 -11.42 -17.00 12.06
CA LEU A 204 -10.25 -17.65 11.47
C LEU A 204 -8.98 -16.93 11.89
N HIS A 205 -8.08 -17.66 12.56
CA HIS A 205 -6.84 -17.07 13.05
C HIS A 205 -5.79 -16.89 11.94
N GLY A 206 -5.79 -17.67 10.87
CA GLY A 206 -4.75 -17.55 9.83
C GLY A 206 -3.34 -17.88 10.32
N ARG A 207 -2.40 -18.04 9.38
CA ARG A 207 -0.99 -18.29 9.66
C ARG A 207 -0.13 -17.17 9.09
N ILE A 208 0.78 -16.64 9.89
CA ILE A 208 1.79 -15.68 9.43
C ILE A 208 3.06 -16.46 9.04
N GLN A 209 3.60 -16.20 7.84
CA GLN A 209 4.85 -16.78 7.36
C GLN A 209 5.79 -15.68 6.87
N GLN A 210 7.08 -15.82 7.20
CA GLN A 210 8.13 -14.97 6.68
C GLN A 210 8.69 -15.60 5.40
N GLN A 211 8.40 -15.04 4.23
CA GLN A 211 8.94 -15.57 2.96
C GLN A 211 10.37 -15.10 2.69
N THR A 212 10.67 -13.84 3.03
CA THR A 212 12.01 -13.21 2.95
C THR A 212 12.18 -12.27 4.14
N GLU A 213 13.38 -11.73 4.39
CA GLU A 213 13.66 -10.89 5.57
C GLU A 213 12.65 -9.74 5.80
N ASN A 214 11.99 -9.21 4.75
CA ASN A 214 11.09 -8.06 4.85
C ASN A 214 9.71 -8.27 4.21
N CYS A 215 9.22 -9.51 4.10
CA CYS A 215 7.91 -9.80 3.51
C CYS A 215 7.11 -10.81 4.38
N PRO A 216 6.62 -10.40 5.56
CA PRO A 216 5.61 -11.17 6.27
C PRO A 216 4.36 -11.36 5.41
N THR A 217 3.80 -12.57 5.45
CA THR A 217 2.62 -12.97 4.67
C THR A 217 1.56 -13.55 5.60
N LEU A 218 0.35 -13.02 5.56
CA LEU A 218 -0.83 -13.63 6.17
C LEU A 218 -1.45 -14.65 5.22
N ILE A 219 -1.66 -15.86 5.71
CA ILE A 219 -2.22 -16.98 4.95
C ILE A 219 -3.52 -17.45 5.62
N ILE A 220 -4.64 -17.29 4.92
CA ILE A 220 -5.96 -17.80 5.33
C ILE A 220 -6.30 -19.01 4.46
N THR A 221 -6.42 -20.18 5.07
CA THR A 221 -6.70 -21.45 4.36
C THR A 221 -8.17 -21.83 4.46
N ASN A 222 -9.05 -21.09 3.81
CA ASN A 222 -10.50 -21.36 3.82
C ASN A 222 -11.15 -21.10 2.45
N LEU A 223 -11.72 -22.15 1.85
CA LEU A 223 -12.37 -22.10 0.53
C LEU A 223 -13.45 -21.00 0.47
N TRP A 224 -14.29 -20.92 1.50
CA TRP A 224 -15.49 -20.08 1.46
C TRP A 224 -15.17 -18.60 1.63
N VAL A 225 -14.15 -18.30 2.42
CA VAL A 225 -13.58 -16.95 2.49
C VAL A 225 -13.00 -16.54 1.14
N VAL A 226 -12.25 -17.41 0.47
CA VAL A 226 -11.76 -17.15 -0.90
C VAL A 226 -12.91 -16.89 -1.86
N ARG A 227 -13.98 -17.71 -1.84
CA ARG A 227 -15.15 -17.52 -2.69
C ARG A 227 -15.86 -16.20 -2.41
N LEU A 228 -16.01 -15.83 -1.13
CA LEU A 228 -16.63 -14.58 -0.74
C LEU A 228 -15.84 -13.39 -1.29
N PHE A 229 -14.52 -13.34 -1.08
CA PHE A 229 -13.72 -12.24 -1.60
C PHE A 229 -13.68 -12.20 -3.12
N SER A 230 -13.54 -13.35 -3.79
CA SER A 230 -13.63 -13.42 -5.25
C SER A 230 -14.97 -12.88 -5.76
N PHE A 231 -16.08 -13.22 -5.11
CA PHE A 231 -17.41 -12.73 -5.45
C PHE A 231 -17.56 -11.23 -5.22
N LEU A 232 -17.11 -10.72 -4.07
CA LEU A 232 -17.25 -9.30 -3.71
C LEU A 232 -16.34 -8.39 -4.54
N THR A 233 -15.11 -8.82 -4.83
CA THR A 233 -14.11 -7.98 -5.52
C THR A 233 -14.01 -8.22 -7.01
N GLY A 234 -14.51 -9.34 -7.52
CA GLY A 234 -14.28 -9.77 -8.91
C GLY A 234 -12.85 -10.24 -9.17
N GLN A 235 -12.04 -10.46 -8.13
CA GLN A 235 -10.70 -11.00 -8.29
C GLN A 235 -10.77 -12.50 -8.66
N PRO A 236 -10.09 -12.94 -9.74
CA PRO A 236 -10.11 -14.33 -10.16
C PRO A 236 -9.32 -15.22 -9.19
N ILE A 237 -9.85 -16.41 -8.91
CA ILE A 237 -9.15 -17.46 -8.16
C ILE A 237 -8.06 -18.07 -9.05
N SER A 238 -6.81 -18.04 -8.59
CA SER A 238 -5.61 -18.52 -9.30
C SER A 238 -5.33 -17.79 -10.64
N GLY A 239 -5.86 -16.58 -10.82
CA GLY A 239 -5.69 -15.78 -12.03
C GLY A 239 -4.95 -14.46 -11.81
N LYS A 240 -4.63 -13.76 -12.91
CA LYS A 240 -4.06 -12.40 -12.85
C LYS A 240 -5.15 -11.40 -12.42
N LYS A 241 -4.93 -10.71 -11.29
CA LYS A 241 -5.93 -9.79 -10.73
C LYS A 241 -6.10 -8.48 -11.50
N TYR A 242 -5.01 -7.88 -11.99
CA TYR A 242 -5.03 -6.49 -12.48
C TYR A 242 -6.00 -6.25 -13.65
N ALA A 243 -6.26 -7.25 -14.49
CA ALA A 243 -7.19 -7.10 -15.61
C ALA A 243 -8.66 -6.96 -15.17
N THR A 244 -9.01 -7.45 -13.97
CA THR A 244 -10.39 -7.46 -13.47
C THR A 244 -10.60 -6.51 -12.29
N LEU A 245 -9.54 -5.90 -11.75
CA LEU A 245 -9.64 -4.97 -10.62
C LEU A 245 -10.55 -3.78 -10.95
N ARG A 246 -11.57 -3.59 -10.11
CA ARG A 246 -12.55 -2.51 -10.10
C ARG A 246 -13.03 -2.24 -8.68
N GLU A 247 -13.60 -1.06 -8.46
CA GLU A 247 -14.41 -0.83 -7.25
C GLU A 247 -15.64 -1.74 -7.25
N PRO A 248 -15.98 -2.42 -6.13
CA PRO A 248 -17.23 -3.15 -6.01
C PRO A 248 -18.44 -2.22 -6.05
N LEU A 249 -19.34 -2.45 -7.01
CA LEU A 249 -20.57 -1.68 -7.22
C LEU A 249 -21.52 -1.73 -6.03
N LEU A 250 -21.47 -2.82 -5.26
CA LEU A 250 -22.24 -2.99 -4.03
C LEU A 250 -21.89 -1.96 -2.93
N TYR A 251 -20.75 -1.27 -3.04
CA TYR A 251 -20.42 -0.15 -2.16
C TYR A 251 -20.98 1.19 -2.68
N ARG A 252 -21.31 1.29 -3.97
CA ARG A 252 -21.86 2.53 -4.54
C ARG A 252 -23.22 2.84 -3.91
N GLY A 253 -23.38 4.08 -3.46
CA GLY A 253 -24.54 4.51 -2.67
C GLY A 253 -24.32 4.50 -1.14
N ASN A 254 -23.24 3.90 -0.64
CA ASN A 254 -22.87 3.98 0.78
C ASN A 254 -21.47 4.58 0.95
N ALA A 255 -21.41 5.87 1.30
CA ALA A 255 -20.15 6.60 1.43
C ALA A 255 -19.20 5.94 2.45
N SER A 256 -19.72 5.41 3.56
CA SER A 256 -18.92 4.76 4.60
C SER A 256 -18.22 3.50 4.08
N LEU A 257 -18.95 2.65 3.34
CA LEU A 257 -18.37 1.43 2.74
C LEU A 257 -17.33 1.76 1.68
N ARG A 258 -17.59 2.74 0.80
CA ARG A 258 -16.61 3.16 -0.23
C ARG A 258 -15.36 3.73 0.39
N SER A 259 -15.51 4.62 1.37
CA SER A 259 -14.38 5.18 2.10
C SER A 259 -13.55 4.09 2.76
N ALA A 260 -14.18 3.12 3.41
CA ALA A 260 -13.46 2.01 4.05
C ALA A 260 -12.72 1.13 3.02
N TYR A 261 -13.37 0.80 1.90
CA TYR A 261 -12.76 0.08 0.79
C TYR A 261 -11.52 0.79 0.26
N TRP A 262 -11.64 2.06 -0.14
CA TRP A 262 -10.51 2.82 -0.66
C TRP A 262 -9.44 3.09 0.39
N SER A 263 -9.80 3.16 1.68
CA SER A 263 -8.82 3.23 2.77
C SER A 263 -7.96 1.97 2.81
N GLY A 264 -8.56 0.80 2.61
CA GLY A 264 -7.81 -0.47 2.49
C GLY A 264 -6.87 -0.49 1.30
N VAL A 265 -7.32 -0.01 0.13
CA VAL A 265 -6.49 0.11 -1.07
C VAL A 265 -5.32 1.09 -0.86
N MET A 266 -5.57 2.20 -0.16
CA MET A 266 -4.54 3.20 0.09
C MET A 266 -3.54 2.76 1.16
N ASP A 267 -3.98 1.94 2.11
CA ASP A 267 -3.09 1.32 3.09
C ASP A 267 -2.14 0.30 2.47
N THR A 268 -2.47 -0.28 1.32
CA THR A 268 -1.57 -1.15 0.53
C THR A 268 -0.77 -0.35 -0.53
N ASP A 269 -1.44 0.12 -1.58
CA ASP A 269 -0.81 0.73 -2.76
C ASP A 269 -0.67 2.25 -2.68
N GLY A 270 -1.31 2.87 -1.68
CA GLY A 270 -1.28 4.31 -1.48
C GLY A 270 0.03 4.80 -0.86
N SER A 271 0.42 6.02 -1.22
CA SER A 271 1.56 6.72 -0.65
C SER A 271 1.16 8.09 -0.12
N TYR A 272 1.55 8.37 1.12
CA TYR A 272 1.34 9.64 1.79
C TYR A 272 2.67 10.39 1.94
N THR A 273 2.68 11.65 1.55
CA THR A 273 3.76 12.60 1.84
C THR A 273 3.15 13.95 2.16
N GLN A 274 3.88 14.83 2.86
CA GLN A 274 3.40 16.19 3.19
C GLN A 274 2.86 17.01 2.00
N ASN A 275 3.27 16.69 0.77
CA ASN A 275 2.86 17.44 -0.42
C ASN A 275 2.09 16.58 -1.44
N ARG A 276 1.91 15.28 -1.20
CA ARG A 276 1.34 14.35 -2.17
C ARG A 276 0.61 13.20 -1.49
N VAL A 277 -0.62 12.94 -1.93
CA VAL A 277 -1.28 11.65 -1.75
C VAL A 277 -1.38 11.04 -3.14
N ILE A 278 -0.88 9.81 -3.30
CA ILE A 278 -0.78 9.13 -4.58
C ILE A 278 -1.32 7.71 -4.45
N LEU A 279 -2.13 7.29 -5.43
CA LEU A 279 -2.40 5.88 -5.71
C LEU A 279 -1.74 5.54 -7.06
N ALA A 280 -1.13 4.35 -7.15
CA ALA A 280 -0.60 3.81 -8.39
C ALA A 280 -1.16 2.41 -8.64
N SER A 281 -1.60 2.12 -9.85
CA SER A 281 -2.11 0.79 -10.21
C SER A 281 -1.81 0.44 -11.67
N ALA A 282 -1.62 -0.84 -11.96
CA ALA A 282 -1.54 -1.34 -13.33
C ALA A 282 -2.91 -1.39 -14.04
N SER A 283 -4.02 -1.30 -13.29
CA SER A 283 -5.37 -1.26 -13.83
C SER A 283 -5.83 0.18 -14.05
N GLU A 284 -6.02 0.56 -15.31
CA GLU A 284 -6.59 1.87 -15.68
C GLU A 284 -7.97 2.05 -15.09
N LYS A 285 -8.84 1.05 -15.27
CA LYS A 285 -10.22 1.08 -14.81
C LYS A 285 -10.30 1.25 -13.29
N PHE A 286 -9.44 0.55 -12.55
CA PHE A 286 -9.38 0.69 -11.11
C PHE A 286 -8.91 2.07 -10.65
N ALA A 287 -7.89 2.64 -11.31
CA ALA A 287 -7.44 3.98 -11.02
C ALA A 287 -8.50 5.05 -11.39
N GLN A 288 -9.26 4.85 -12.45
CA GLN A 288 -10.40 5.70 -12.82
C GLN A 288 -11.55 5.60 -11.80
N ASP A 289 -11.88 4.39 -11.32
CA ASP A 289 -12.86 4.22 -10.24
C ASP A 289 -12.47 5.03 -8.99
N PHE A 290 -11.16 5.11 -8.66
CA PHE A 290 -10.69 5.94 -7.55
C PHE A 290 -10.86 7.43 -7.83
N VAL A 291 -10.61 7.89 -9.07
CA VAL A 291 -10.86 9.29 -9.47
C VAL A 291 -12.34 9.63 -9.30
N HIS A 292 -13.24 8.75 -9.72
CA HIS A 292 -14.68 8.95 -9.55
C HIS A 292 -15.08 9.00 -8.08
N PHE A 293 -14.57 8.08 -7.25
CA PHE A 293 -14.77 8.14 -5.80
C PHE A 293 -14.31 9.47 -5.20
N LEU A 294 -13.12 9.95 -5.55
CA LEU A 294 -12.62 11.24 -5.06
C LEU A 294 -13.50 12.41 -5.52
N LEU A 295 -13.96 12.39 -6.77
CA LEU A 295 -14.87 13.41 -7.28
C LEU A 295 -16.19 13.44 -6.50
N ASP A 296 -16.77 12.27 -6.21
CA ASP A 296 -17.99 12.14 -5.39
C ASP A 296 -17.80 12.68 -3.95
N GLN A 297 -16.55 12.70 -3.46
CA GLN A 297 -16.18 13.30 -2.17
C GLN A 297 -15.79 14.78 -2.28
N ASN A 298 -16.02 15.44 -3.43
CA ASN A 298 -15.59 16.81 -3.73
C ASN A 298 -14.06 17.01 -3.63
N ILE A 299 -13.29 16.00 -4.05
CA ILE A 299 -11.83 16.01 -4.09
C ILE A 299 -11.38 15.92 -5.54
N GLN A 300 -10.86 17.01 -6.10
CA GLN A 300 -10.26 16.93 -7.44
C GLN A 300 -8.91 16.23 -7.35
N SER A 301 -8.60 15.43 -8.37
CA SER A 301 -7.34 14.71 -8.52
C SER A 301 -6.83 14.85 -9.96
N SER A 302 -5.55 14.54 -10.18
CA SER A 302 -4.99 14.41 -11.52
C SER A 302 -4.70 12.95 -11.81
N PHE A 303 -5.08 12.50 -13.01
CA PHE A 303 -4.84 11.17 -13.52
C PHE A 303 -3.73 11.20 -14.58
N LYS A 304 -2.75 10.28 -14.49
CA LYS A 304 -1.65 10.21 -15.47
C LYS A 304 -1.19 8.77 -15.69
N LYS A 305 -1.02 8.38 -16.95
CA LYS A 305 -0.31 7.17 -17.35
C LYS A 305 1.21 7.40 -17.29
N ARG A 306 1.94 6.49 -16.67
CA ARG A 306 3.41 6.43 -16.66
C ARG A 306 3.93 5.48 -17.74
N GLY A 307 5.22 5.59 -18.07
CA GLY A 307 5.85 4.82 -19.16
C GLY A 307 5.96 3.31 -18.90
N ASP A 308 5.69 2.86 -17.69
CA ASP A 308 5.70 1.46 -17.23
C ASP A 308 4.31 0.80 -17.27
N ASN A 309 3.35 1.38 -18.00
CA ASN A 309 1.93 0.99 -17.98
C ASN A 309 1.25 1.11 -16.60
N THR A 310 1.82 1.88 -15.68
CA THR A 310 1.19 2.21 -14.40
C THR A 310 0.36 3.49 -14.54
N TYR A 311 -0.85 3.47 -13.99
CA TYR A 311 -1.73 4.63 -13.89
C TYR A 311 -1.63 5.23 -12.50
N GLN A 312 -1.52 6.55 -12.43
CA GLN A 312 -1.39 7.27 -11.16
C GLN A 312 -2.48 8.30 -10.97
N VAL A 313 -3.03 8.29 -9.76
CA VAL A 313 -3.95 9.31 -9.27
C VAL A 313 -3.22 10.13 -8.21
N TYR A 314 -3.18 11.43 -8.39
CA TYR A 314 -2.56 12.37 -7.46
C TYR A 314 -3.59 13.34 -6.91
N ILE A 315 -3.64 13.48 -5.58
CA ILE A 315 -4.50 14.45 -4.89
C ILE A 315 -3.67 15.69 -4.52
N PRO A 316 -4.00 16.87 -5.08
CA PRO A 316 -3.38 18.13 -4.73
C PRO A 316 -3.51 18.48 -3.26
N ARG A 317 -2.50 19.18 -2.73
CA ARG A 317 -2.45 19.58 -1.31
C ARG A 317 -3.70 20.31 -0.80
N LYS A 318 -4.34 21.13 -1.64
CA LYS A 318 -5.56 21.87 -1.25
C LYS A 318 -6.73 20.97 -0.82
N TYR A 319 -6.73 19.69 -1.23
CA TYR A 319 -7.77 18.72 -0.85
C TYR A 319 -7.34 17.74 0.24
N HIS A 320 -6.11 17.83 0.75
CA HIS A 320 -5.59 16.87 1.74
C HIS A 320 -6.45 16.82 3.00
N GLN A 321 -7.00 17.96 3.42
CA GLN A 321 -7.88 17.98 4.57
C GLN A 321 -9.21 17.27 4.30
N ASN A 322 -9.88 17.60 3.20
CA ASN A 322 -11.12 16.91 2.80
C ASN A 322 -10.86 15.40 2.63
N TYR A 323 -9.75 15.02 2.02
CA TYR A 323 -9.33 13.61 1.92
C TYR A 323 -9.20 12.95 3.30
N LYS A 324 -8.51 13.59 4.25
CA LYS A 324 -8.34 13.07 5.62
C LYS A 324 -9.67 12.93 6.37
N ASP A 325 -10.64 13.80 6.09
CA ASP A 325 -11.95 13.76 6.73
C ASP A 325 -12.86 12.66 6.18
N LYS A 326 -12.57 12.16 4.97
CA LYS A 326 -13.34 11.10 4.31
C LYS A 326 -12.70 9.72 4.35
N MET A 327 -11.40 9.67 4.62
CA MET A 327 -10.59 8.46 4.54
C MET A 327 -10.02 8.09 5.89
N LEU A 328 -9.71 6.80 6.05
CA LEU A 328 -9.06 6.24 7.22
C LEU A 328 -7.69 5.70 6.80
N CYS A 329 -6.80 5.55 7.78
CA CYS A 329 -5.49 4.94 7.59
C CYS A 329 -5.20 4.10 8.83
N TYR A 330 -5.23 2.78 8.66
CA TYR A 330 -4.99 1.81 9.72
C TYR A 330 -3.58 1.24 9.67
N HIS A 331 -2.90 1.31 8.51
CA HIS A 331 -1.54 0.81 8.38
C HIS A 331 -0.58 1.55 9.34
N PRO A 332 0.10 0.84 10.27
CA PRO A 332 0.86 1.45 11.37
C PRO A 332 2.02 2.34 10.91
N GLU A 333 2.72 1.96 9.84
CA GLU A 333 3.81 2.79 9.29
C GLU A 333 3.31 4.01 8.50
N LYS A 334 2.10 3.95 7.92
CA LYS A 334 1.55 5.01 7.07
C LYS A 334 0.76 6.05 7.87
N VAL A 335 0.21 5.67 9.03
CA VAL A 335 -0.63 6.56 9.86
C VAL A 335 0.09 7.87 10.21
N LYS A 336 1.41 7.82 10.48
CA LYS A 336 2.21 9.02 10.80
C LYS A 336 2.23 10.00 9.64
N ASP A 337 2.39 9.51 8.41
CA ASP A 337 2.44 10.38 7.22
C ASP A 337 1.04 10.83 6.79
N PHE A 338 0.02 9.99 6.98
CA PHE A 338 -1.37 10.37 6.81
C PHE A 338 -1.78 11.51 7.77
N LEU A 339 -1.38 11.43 9.04
CA LEU A 339 -1.68 12.48 10.02
C LEU A 339 -1.00 13.81 9.68
N LYS A 340 0.23 13.78 9.12
CA LYS A 340 1.00 14.96 8.68
C LYS A 340 0.42 15.68 7.46
N LEU A 341 -0.55 15.12 6.74
CA LEU A 341 -1.18 15.76 5.57
C LEU A 341 -1.77 17.16 5.88
N ARG A 342 -2.09 17.43 7.16
CA ARG A 342 -2.65 18.70 7.64
C ARG A 342 -1.64 19.59 8.40
N GLU A 343 -0.62 18.99 9.01
CA GLU A 343 0.38 19.70 9.86
C GLU A 343 1.30 20.63 9.09
N GLY A 344 1.27 20.56 7.76
CA GLY A 344 1.75 21.64 6.95
C GLY A 344 0.85 22.87 7.13
N LYS A 345 0.97 23.58 8.28
CA LYS A 345 0.94 25.05 8.25
C LYS A 345 1.70 25.40 6.99
N THR A 346 1.04 26.10 6.08
CA THR A 346 1.70 26.83 5.03
C THR A 346 2.69 27.78 5.73
N LYS A 347 3.85 27.27 6.18
CA LYS A 347 5.08 28.04 6.10
C LYS A 347 5.14 28.35 4.64
N ASN A 348 4.61 29.52 4.26
CA ASN A 348 4.49 29.97 2.90
C ASN A 348 5.80 29.60 2.22
N PRO A 349 5.83 28.59 1.33
CA PRO A 349 7.08 28.12 0.75
C PRO A 349 7.76 29.23 -0.08
N THR A 350 7.06 30.33 -0.26
CA THR A 350 7.38 31.51 -1.05
C THR A 350 7.87 32.70 -0.23
N GLN A 351 7.75 32.72 1.10
CA GLN A 351 8.14 33.92 1.83
C GLN A 351 9.66 34.12 1.74
N PRO A 352 10.11 35.21 1.07
CA PRO A 352 11.52 35.46 0.88
C PRO A 352 12.19 35.60 2.24
N ARG A 353 13.39 35.03 2.38
CA ARG A 353 14.19 35.21 3.58
C ARG A 353 15.47 35.97 3.26
N VAL A 354 15.93 36.78 4.19
CA VAL A 354 17.18 37.52 4.08
C VAL A 354 18.17 37.04 5.12
N PHE A 355 19.44 37.16 4.77
CA PHE A 355 20.54 36.88 5.67
C PHE A 355 20.61 37.93 6.79
N VAL A 356 20.76 37.45 8.03
CA VAL A 356 20.99 38.29 9.20
C VAL A 356 22.47 38.22 9.58
N ASP A 357 22.94 37.02 9.95
CA ASP A 357 24.33 36.75 10.30
C ASP A 357 24.63 35.25 10.15
N PHE A 358 25.87 34.81 10.39
CA PHE A 358 26.20 33.40 10.53
C PHE A 358 25.76 32.84 11.89
N LYS A 359 25.47 31.54 11.91
CA LYS A 359 25.19 30.78 13.14
C LYS A 359 26.49 30.56 13.91
N LYS A 360 26.58 31.10 15.12
CA LYS A 360 27.79 30.99 15.96
C LYS A 360 28.09 29.53 16.30
N GLU A 361 27.05 28.76 16.60
CA GLU A 361 27.11 27.33 16.90
C GLU A 361 27.57 26.45 15.73
N ALA A 362 27.54 27.00 14.50
CA ALA A 362 27.97 26.31 13.30
C ALA A 362 29.40 26.67 12.87
N ILE A 363 30.10 27.47 13.68
CA ILE A 363 31.49 27.89 13.48
C ILE A 363 32.35 27.32 14.61
N ILE A 364 33.43 26.62 14.25
CA ILE A 364 34.38 25.98 15.18
C ILE A 364 35.78 26.48 14.83
N HIS A 365 36.47 27.08 15.80
CA HIS A 365 37.81 27.67 15.63
C HIS A 365 37.91 28.67 14.44
N GLY A 366 36.84 29.42 14.17
CA GLY A 366 36.79 30.37 13.06
C GLY A 366 36.40 29.77 11.70
N TYR A 367 36.14 28.47 11.61
CA TYR A 367 35.75 27.79 10.37
C TYR A 367 34.33 27.24 10.43
N PHE A 368 33.68 27.11 9.29
CA PHE A 368 32.38 26.44 9.22
C PHE A 368 32.50 24.95 9.56
N ASN A 369 31.60 24.43 10.39
CA ASN A 369 31.57 23.02 10.73
C ASN A 369 30.95 22.18 9.60
N PHE A 370 31.79 21.72 8.66
CA PHE A 370 31.35 20.91 7.52
C PHE A 370 30.73 19.54 7.90
N HIS A 371 30.86 19.07 9.15
CA HIS A 371 30.14 17.88 9.60
C HIS A 371 28.61 18.07 9.64
N LEU A 372 28.13 19.31 9.70
CA LEU A 372 26.70 19.62 9.62
C LEU A 372 26.11 19.39 8.22
N LEU A 373 26.96 19.25 7.20
CA LEU A 373 26.55 19.07 5.81
C LEU A 373 26.52 17.58 5.40
N LYS A 374 25.71 16.76 6.09
CA LYS A 374 25.67 15.29 5.91
C LYS A 374 25.45 14.81 4.46
N GLU A 375 24.63 15.52 3.69
CA GLU A 375 24.32 15.19 2.29
C GLU A 375 25.32 15.78 1.26
N MET A 376 26.35 16.48 1.72
CA MET A 376 27.33 17.11 0.86
C MET A 376 28.37 16.10 0.37
N GLN A 377 28.76 16.26 -0.88
CA GLN A 377 29.81 15.49 -1.53
C GLN A 377 30.93 16.40 -1.99
N ILE A 378 32.14 15.86 -2.08
CA ILE A 378 33.35 16.56 -2.50
C ILE A 378 33.91 15.90 -3.77
N THR A 379 34.23 16.71 -4.76
CA THR A 379 34.92 16.30 -5.99
C THR A 379 36.36 16.82 -6.00
N GLY A 380 37.21 16.26 -6.86
CA GLY A 380 38.61 16.69 -7.01
C GLY A 380 39.60 15.94 -6.10
N LEU A 381 39.18 14.86 -5.45
CA LEU A 381 40.02 14.08 -4.52
C LEU A 381 40.67 12.83 -5.15
N GLY A 382 40.59 12.65 -6.47
CA GLY A 382 41.03 11.40 -7.12
C GLY A 382 42.49 11.06 -6.84
N SER A 383 43.41 12.02 -7.02
CA SER A 383 44.83 11.83 -6.71
C SER A 383 45.10 11.62 -5.22
N TYR A 384 44.39 12.33 -4.33
CA TYR A 384 44.51 12.12 -2.88
C TYR A 384 44.08 10.71 -2.47
N LEU A 385 42.98 10.19 -3.06
CA LEU A 385 42.51 8.84 -2.77
C LEU A 385 43.49 7.77 -3.26
N ARG A 386 44.07 7.94 -4.46
CA ARG A 386 45.11 7.04 -5.00
C ARG A 386 46.35 7.01 -4.10
N LEU A 387 46.84 8.18 -3.69
CA LEU A 387 47.97 8.29 -2.75
C LEU A 387 47.62 7.71 -1.38
N SER A 388 46.41 7.95 -0.88
CA SER A 388 45.97 7.45 0.42
C SER A 388 45.85 5.93 0.46
N ARG A 389 45.46 5.31 -0.68
CA ARG A 389 45.40 3.86 -0.85
C ARG A 389 46.79 3.23 -0.85
N GLY A 390 47.78 3.88 -1.47
CA GLY A 390 49.14 3.34 -1.60
C GLY A 390 49.13 1.96 -2.25
N ASN A 391 49.79 0.99 -1.62
CA ASN A 391 49.90 -0.39 -2.11
C ASN A 391 48.67 -1.27 -1.77
N ALA A 392 47.66 -0.74 -1.06
CA ALA A 392 46.46 -1.51 -0.77
C ALA A 392 45.67 -1.78 -2.06
N THR A 393 45.12 -3.00 -2.17
CA THR A 393 44.20 -3.36 -3.27
C THR A 393 42.92 -2.53 -3.20
N LEU A 394 42.26 -2.31 -4.34
CA LEU A 394 40.97 -1.61 -4.39
C LEU A 394 39.94 -2.25 -3.44
N VAL A 395 39.90 -3.58 -3.39
CA VAL A 395 38.97 -4.34 -2.53
C VAL A 395 39.23 -4.08 -1.05
N SER A 396 40.48 -4.21 -0.60
CA SER A 396 40.83 -4.02 0.81
C SER A 396 40.58 -2.58 1.28
N PHE A 397 40.90 -1.59 0.45
CA PHE A 397 40.71 -0.18 0.78
C PHE A 397 39.23 0.23 0.76
N ALA A 398 38.45 -0.26 -0.22
CA ALA A 398 37.02 -0.02 -0.29
C ALA A 398 36.28 -0.61 0.93
N LYS A 399 36.67 -1.82 1.37
CA LYS A 399 36.15 -2.46 2.59
C LYS A 399 36.38 -1.60 3.83
N LYS A 400 37.58 -1.03 4.01
CA LYS A 400 37.89 -0.11 5.12
C LYS A 400 36.99 1.13 5.16
N LEU A 401 36.57 1.61 3.99
CA LEU A 401 35.69 2.77 3.87
C LEU A 401 34.19 2.42 3.93
N GLY A 402 33.84 1.13 3.85
CA GLY A 402 32.45 0.66 3.78
C GLY A 402 31.79 1.02 2.44
N ILE A 403 32.53 0.94 1.34
CA ILE A 403 32.02 1.17 -0.03
C ILE A 403 32.41 0.02 -0.96
N THR A 404 31.82 -0.02 -2.15
CA THR A 404 32.17 -1.02 -3.17
C THR A 404 33.48 -0.66 -3.90
N PRO A 405 34.25 -1.66 -4.39
CA PRO A 405 35.48 -1.40 -5.14
C PRO A 405 35.25 -0.58 -6.42
N SER A 406 34.14 -0.83 -7.13
CA SER A 406 33.76 -0.06 -8.31
C SER A 406 33.51 1.42 -7.98
N PHE A 407 32.82 1.70 -6.87
CA PHE A 407 32.59 3.09 -6.45
C PHE A 407 33.89 3.79 -6.07
N LEU A 408 34.79 3.10 -5.35
CA LEU A 408 36.13 3.63 -5.04
C LEU A 408 36.91 3.96 -6.32
N GLN A 409 36.89 3.05 -7.31
CA GLN A 409 37.54 3.29 -8.60
C GLN A 409 36.97 4.55 -9.29
N GLN A 410 35.65 4.74 -9.29
CA GLN A 410 35.04 5.97 -9.83
C GLN A 410 35.48 7.23 -9.08
N LEU A 411 35.66 7.17 -7.76
CA LEU A 411 36.18 8.29 -6.96
C LEU A 411 37.64 8.61 -7.31
N GLU A 412 38.51 7.59 -7.43
CA GLU A 412 39.93 7.75 -7.81
C GLU A 412 40.10 8.39 -9.19
N HIS A 413 39.20 8.08 -10.13
CA HIS A 413 39.20 8.67 -11.48
C HIS A 413 38.43 9.99 -11.56
N GLY A 414 37.93 10.53 -10.45
CA GLY A 414 37.17 11.79 -10.43
C GLY A 414 35.81 11.74 -11.12
N LYS A 415 35.29 10.54 -11.45
CA LYS A 415 33.97 10.33 -12.07
C LYS A 415 32.83 10.48 -11.07
N SER A 416 33.11 10.27 -9.78
CA SER A 416 32.15 10.37 -8.68
C SER A 416 32.65 11.33 -7.60
N ALA A 417 31.73 11.78 -6.74
CA ALA A 417 32.04 12.63 -5.59
C ALA A 417 31.93 11.82 -4.29
N ILE A 418 32.84 12.07 -3.34
CA ILE A 418 32.87 11.38 -2.05
C ILE A 418 31.96 12.10 -1.05
N ALA A 419 31.07 11.39 -0.37
CA ALA A 419 30.26 11.98 0.70
C ALA A 419 31.14 12.39 1.89
N ILE A 420 30.82 13.50 2.57
CA ILE A 420 31.60 13.98 3.73
C ILE A 420 31.76 12.90 4.79
N GLY A 421 30.71 12.10 5.06
CA GLY A 421 30.78 11.01 6.03
C GLY A 421 31.81 9.92 5.69
N ILE A 422 31.97 9.59 4.40
CA ILE A 422 32.97 8.61 3.94
C ILE A 422 34.37 9.24 4.03
N LEU A 423 34.52 10.51 3.64
CA LEU A 423 35.79 11.23 3.79
C LEU A 423 36.21 11.32 5.26
N SER A 424 35.30 11.61 6.19
CA SER A 424 35.60 11.63 7.62
C SER A 424 36.11 10.28 8.14
N LYS A 425 35.57 9.15 7.64
CA LYS A 425 36.10 7.81 7.97
C LYS A 425 37.53 7.64 7.47
N LEU A 426 37.80 8.05 6.22
CA LEU A 426 39.15 8.00 5.64
C LEU A 426 40.15 8.84 6.47
N LEU A 427 39.78 10.07 6.83
CA LEU A 427 40.65 10.97 7.58
C LEU A 427 40.91 10.47 9.00
N LYS A 428 39.93 9.81 9.63
CA LYS A 428 40.12 9.13 10.92
C LYS A 428 41.18 8.04 10.84
N ILE A 429 41.23 7.26 9.75
CA ILE A 429 42.28 6.25 9.52
C ILE A 429 43.66 6.91 9.39
N LYS A 430 43.73 8.14 8.86
CA LYS A 430 44.96 8.91 8.68
C LYS A 430 45.32 9.81 9.86
N ASN A 431 44.55 9.75 10.96
CA ASN A 431 44.68 10.65 12.11
C ASN A 431 44.70 12.14 11.73
N GLU A 432 43.88 12.52 10.74
CA GLU A 432 43.75 13.91 10.26
C GLU A 432 42.32 14.42 10.52
N SER A 433 42.18 15.69 10.93
CA SER A 433 40.86 16.29 11.10
C SER A 433 40.27 16.72 9.76
N LEU A 434 38.94 16.66 9.63
CA LEU A 434 38.25 17.12 8.41
C LEU A 434 38.62 18.56 8.07
N LEU A 435 38.68 19.43 9.08
CA LEU A 435 38.99 20.84 8.86
C LEU A 435 40.42 21.05 8.34
N SER A 436 41.42 20.43 8.98
CA SER A 436 42.82 20.51 8.54
C SER A 436 42.97 20.05 7.10
N PHE A 437 42.34 18.92 6.76
CA PHE A 437 42.32 18.40 5.40
C PHE A 437 41.70 19.36 4.39
N LEU A 438 40.50 19.90 4.67
CA LEU A 438 39.82 20.82 3.76
C LEU A 438 40.64 22.08 3.50
N THR A 439 41.30 22.62 4.52
CA THR A 439 42.17 23.80 4.39
C THR A 439 43.36 23.52 3.47
N LYS A 440 44.01 22.35 3.62
CA LYS A 440 45.11 21.92 2.73
C LYS A 440 44.68 21.74 1.27
N GLN A 441 43.42 21.39 1.04
CA GLN A 441 42.88 21.04 -0.28
C GLN A 441 41.95 22.11 -0.87
N VAL A 442 41.88 23.31 -0.29
CA VAL A 442 40.88 24.33 -0.64
C VAL A 442 40.89 24.73 -2.13
N SER A 443 42.06 24.70 -2.78
CA SER A 443 42.21 25.05 -4.20
C SER A 443 41.68 23.95 -5.14
N THR A 444 41.82 22.68 -4.76
CA THR A 444 41.54 21.50 -5.58
C THR A 444 40.08 21.04 -5.45
N ILE A 445 39.50 21.16 -4.26
CA ILE A 445 38.16 20.60 -3.99
C ILE A 445 37.02 21.47 -4.51
N ARG A 446 35.92 20.81 -4.86
CA ARG A 446 34.61 21.44 -5.08
C ARG A 446 33.55 20.66 -4.33
N PHE A 447 32.49 21.34 -3.93
CA PHE A 447 31.38 20.77 -3.19
C PHE A 447 30.18 20.60 -4.11
N ARG A 448 29.43 19.51 -3.95
CA ARG A 448 28.14 19.32 -4.63
C ARG A 448 27.14 18.63 -3.72
N LYS A 449 25.85 18.86 -3.99
CA LYS A 449 24.74 18.17 -3.33
C LYS A 449 23.96 17.42 -4.39
N TYR A 450 24.05 16.09 -4.36
CA TYR A 450 23.44 15.22 -5.38
C TYR A 450 23.96 15.58 -6.80
N LYS A 451 23.09 15.58 -7.81
CA LYS A 451 23.37 15.91 -9.22
C LYS A 451 23.59 17.41 -9.50
N SER A 452 23.85 18.24 -8.49
CA SER A 452 24.12 19.66 -8.70
C SER A 452 25.49 19.89 -9.31
N ILE A 453 25.62 21.01 -10.02
CA ILE A 453 26.91 21.51 -10.50
C ILE A 453 27.84 21.74 -9.29
N PRO A 454 29.06 21.20 -9.28
CA PRO A 454 30.03 21.44 -8.22
C PRO A 454 30.41 22.92 -8.10
N VAL A 455 30.56 23.40 -6.88
CA VAL A 455 30.83 24.82 -6.56
C VAL A 455 32.01 24.95 -5.60
N ARG A 456 32.61 26.14 -5.55
CA ARG A 456 33.51 26.52 -4.45
C ARG A 456 32.67 27.03 -3.28
N LEU A 457 33.08 26.70 -2.06
CA LEU A 457 32.49 27.22 -0.84
C LEU A 457 33.62 27.72 0.06
N ASP A 458 33.40 28.84 0.74
CA ASP A 458 34.33 29.33 1.75
C ASP A 458 34.37 28.36 2.93
N LEU A 459 35.56 28.12 3.47
CA LEU A 459 35.75 27.34 4.69
C LEU A 459 35.55 28.18 5.96
N GLN A 460 35.60 29.52 5.84
CA GLN A 460 35.52 30.47 6.94
C GLN A 460 34.55 31.63 6.60
N PRO A 461 33.94 32.29 7.60
CA PRO A 461 33.02 33.41 7.41
C PRO A 461 33.75 34.70 6.97
N SER A 462 34.16 34.76 5.70
CA SER A 462 34.93 35.88 5.15
C SER A 462 34.11 37.17 4.98
N ALA A 463 34.78 38.33 5.02
CA ALA A 463 34.14 39.62 4.73
C ALA A 463 33.52 39.66 3.32
N THR A 464 34.18 39.02 2.36
CA THR A 464 33.67 38.87 0.99
C THR A 464 32.36 38.09 0.95
N LEU A 465 32.30 36.94 1.64
CA LEU A 465 31.10 36.12 1.71
C LEU A 465 29.96 36.88 2.39
N ARG A 466 30.22 37.57 3.51
CA ARG A 466 29.23 38.42 4.20
C ARG A 466 28.64 39.46 3.24
N ARG A 467 29.49 40.14 2.46
CA ARG A 467 29.06 41.15 1.48
C ARG A 467 28.21 40.54 0.37
N ILE A 468 28.57 39.36 -0.11
CA ILE A 468 27.80 38.62 -1.13
C ILE A 468 26.43 38.21 -0.59
N ILE A 469 26.37 37.56 0.57
CA ILE A 469 25.10 37.00 1.09
C ILE A 469 24.14 38.11 1.53
N LYS A 470 24.61 39.28 1.98
CA LYS A 470 23.72 40.45 2.25
C LYS A 470 22.91 40.88 1.03
N GLN A 471 23.38 40.60 -0.18
CA GLN A 471 22.69 40.88 -1.44
C GLN A 471 21.81 39.71 -1.91
N MET A 472 21.61 38.67 -1.10
CA MET A 472 20.84 37.48 -1.44
C MET A 472 19.48 37.44 -0.74
N VAL A 473 18.46 37.04 -1.49
CA VAL A 473 17.11 36.72 -1.00
C VAL A 473 16.83 35.25 -1.27
N PHE A 474 16.57 34.50 -0.21
CA PHE A 474 16.39 33.06 -0.24
C PHE A 474 14.94 32.70 -0.52
N TYR A 475 14.72 31.96 -1.60
CA TYR A 475 13.49 31.27 -1.91
C TYR A 475 13.69 29.75 -1.78
N GLN A 476 12.59 28.99 -1.75
CA GLN A 476 12.66 27.53 -1.60
C GLN A 476 13.50 26.86 -2.70
N LYS A 477 13.40 27.33 -3.95
CA LYS A 477 14.04 26.69 -5.11
C LYS A 477 15.24 27.46 -5.69
N ALA A 478 15.43 28.71 -5.32
CA ALA A 478 16.50 29.57 -5.86
C ALA A 478 16.91 30.63 -4.84
N ILE A 479 18.05 31.27 -5.09
CA ILE A 479 18.48 32.48 -4.38
C ILE A 479 18.43 33.63 -5.40
N LEU A 480 17.67 34.67 -5.10
CA LEU A 480 17.64 35.90 -5.90
C LEU A 480 18.76 36.82 -5.44
N ILE A 481 19.51 37.39 -6.37
CA ILE A 481 20.53 38.42 -6.10
C ILE A 481 19.89 39.78 -6.33
N LYS A 482 19.90 40.64 -5.30
CA LYS A 482 19.29 41.97 -5.32
C LYS A 482 20.01 42.92 -6.27
N SER A 483 21.34 42.88 -6.27
CA SER A 483 22.17 43.75 -7.09
C SER A 483 21.96 43.51 -8.59
N THR A 484 21.89 44.60 -9.35
CA THR A 484 21.89 44.63 -10.82
C THR A 484 23.27 44.87 -11.41
N ASP A 485 24.27 45.24 -10.59
CA ASP A 485 25.62 45.55 -11.04
C ASP A 485 26.31 44.31 -11.67
N PRO A 486 26.62 44.34 -12.97
CA PRO A 486 27.27 43.22 -13.66
C PRO A 486 28.60 42.80 -13.03
N SER A 487 29.38 43.74 -12.50
CA SER A 487 30.66 43.46 -11.86
C SER A 487 30.48 42.64 -10.57
N PHE A 488 29.42 42.95 -9.82
CA PHE A 488 29.05 42.21 -8.63
C PHE A 488 28.50 40.81 -8.96
N LEU A 489 27.68 40.69 -10.00
CA LEU A 489 27.19 39.39 -10.48
C LEU A 489 28.35 38.50 -10.94
N ALA A 490 29.30 39.04 -11.71
CA ALA A 490 30.51 38.35 -12.12
C ALA A 490 31.36 37.92 -10.91
N LYS A 491 31.44 38.77 -9.86
CA LYS A 491 32.10 38.42 -8.60
C LYS A 491 31.45 37.22 -7.91
N ILE A 492 30.11 37.13 -7.89
CA ILE A 492 29.40 35.97 -7.34
C ILE A 492 29.68 34.71 -8.15
N GLN A 493 29.61 34.79 -9.48
CA GLN A 493 29.92 33.68 -10.38
C GLN A 493 31.34 33.15 -10.17
N LYS A 494 32.32 34.06 -10.09
CA LYS A 494 33.73 33.72 -9.83
C LYS A 494 33.93 33.14 -8.43
N HIS A 495 33.31 33.72 -7.40
CA HIS A 495 33.47 33.29 -6.01
C HIS A 495 32.98 31.85 -5.79
N PHE A 496 31.77 31.53 -6.25
CA PHE A 496 31.20 30.18 -6.11
C PHE A 496 31.54 29.23 -7.27
N ALA A 497 32.19 29.71 -8.34
CA ALA A 497 32.39 28.96 -9.59
C ALA A 497 31.08 28.41 -10.17
N VAL A 498 30.09 29.30 -10.36
CA VAL A 498 28.73 28.95 -10.78
C VAL A 498 28.23 29.89 -11.87
N GLN A 499 27.30 29.43 -12.71
CA GLN A 499 26.59 30.28 -13.66
C GLN A 499 25.26 30.77 -13.06
N LEU A 500 24.91 32.03 -13.33
CA LEU A 500 23.62 32.61 -12.94
C LEU A 500 22.62 32.47 -14.09
N THR A 501 21.33 32.31 -13.75
CA THR A 501 20.24 32.40 -14.73
C THR A 501 19.49 33.72 -14.48
N GLY A 502 19.90 34.77 -15.19
CA GLY A 502 19.50 36.14 -14.84
C GLY A 502 20.00 36.52 -13.44
N LYS A 503 19.11 37.02 -12.57
CA LYS A 503 19.41 37.33 -11.16
C LYS A 503 19.32 36.13 -10.22
N TYR A 504 19.01 34.93 -10.74
CA TYR A 504 18.77 33.75 -9.91
C TYR A 504 19.98 32.83 -9.88
N LEU A 505 20.40 32.50 -8.66
CA LEU A 505 21.34 31.44 -8.35
C LEU A 505 20.56 30.15 -8.05
N LYS A 506 20.48 29.26 -9.04
CA LYS A 506 19.76 27.97 -8.98
C LYS A 506 20.71 26.81 -8.67
N ASN A 507 21.42 26.87 -7.53
CA ASN A 507 22.32 25.80 -7.11
C ASN A 507 21.94 25.28 -5.71
N SER A 508 21.58 23.99 -5.62
CA SER A 508 21.15 23.36 -4.37
C SER A 508 22.28 23.21 -3.35
N THR A 509 23.54 23.16 -3.78
CA THR A 509 24.73 23.08 -2.92
C THR A 509 24.92 24.38 -2.15
N ILE A 510 24.94 25.51 -2.86
CA ILE A 510 25.09 26.83 -2.25
C ILE A 510 23.89 27.10 -1.32
N ARG A 511 22.68 26.77 -1.75
CA ARG A 511 21.49 26.91 -0.89
C ARG A 511 21.62 26.09 0.39
N TYR A 512 22.00 24.81 0.27
CA TYR A 512 22.17 23.94 1.44
C TYR A 512 23.23 24.49 2.40
N PHE A 513 24.40 24.87 1.88
CA PHE A 513 25.48 25.52 2.65
C PHE A 513 24.97 26.75 3.41
N LEU A 514 24.34 27.69 2.70
CA LEU A 514 23.87 28.94 3.30
C LEU A 514 22.75 28.70 4.32
N THR A 515 21.78 27.81 4.05
CA THR A 515 20.72 27.50 5.03
C THR A 515 21.25 26.79 6.29
N THR A 516 22.35 26.05 6.15
CA THR A 516 23.00 25.38 7.28
C THR A 516 23.73 26.40 8.15
N PHE A 517 24.51 27.31 7.55
CA PHE A 517 25.41 28.20 8.30
C PHE A 517 24.88 29.62 8.55
N CYS A 518 23.79 30.03 7.92
CA CYS A 518 23.26 31.40 8.05
C CYS A 518 21.96 31.44 8.87
N ASN A 519 21.83 32.49 9.69
CA ASN A 519 20.57 32.94 10.25
C ASN A 519 19.76 33.66 9.17
N LEU A 520 18.56 33.16 8.90
CA LEU A 520 17.66 33.68 7.87
C LEU A 520 16.38 34.21 8.52
N ARG A 521 16.04 35.48 8.28
CA ARG A 521 14.79 36.10 8.74
C ARG A 521 13.78 36.17 7.60
N VAL A 522 12.51 35.91 7.88
CA VAL A 522 11.41 36.14 6.95
C VAL A 522 11.32 37.65 6.66
N LEU A 523 11.21 38.01 5.37
CA LEU A 523 10.94 39.37 4.96
C LEU A 523 9.45 39.66 5.24
N SER A 524 9.14 40.59 6.14
CA SER A 524 7.76 41.01 6.41
C SER A 524 7.19 41.75 5.19
N GLU A 525 5.89 41.59 4.94
CA GLU A 525 5.24 42.06 3.70
C GLU A 525 5.30 43.59 3.52
N GLY A 526 5.47 44.36 4.60
CA GLY A 526 5.63 45.82 4.56
C GLY A 526 6.99 46.32 4.06
N SER A 527 7.99 45.45 3.88
CA SER A 527 9.32 45.84 3.39
C SER A 527 9.46 45.77 1.86
N LYS A 528 8.38 45.50 1.12
CA LYS A 528 8.42 45.26 -0.33
C LYS A 528 8.68 46.52 -1.19
N ALA A 529 8.71 47.71 -0.60
CA ALA A 529 8.75 48.99 -1.32
C ALA A 529 10.10 49.38 -1.98
N GLY A 530 10.99 48.42 -2.31
CA GLY A 530 12.27 48.76 -2.96
C GLY A 530 13.05 47.59 -3.56
N PHE A 531 12.37 46.57 -4.11
CA PHE A 531 13.00 45.38 -4.71
C PHE A 531 12.85 45.29 -6.22
#